data_AF-A0A8J7YPW0-F1
#
_entry.id   AF-A0A8J7YPW0-F1
#
_cell.length_a   1.000
_cell.length_b   1.000
_cell.length_c   1.000
_cell.angle_alpha   90.00
_cell.angle_beta   90.00
_cell.angle_gamma   90.00
#
_symmetry.space_group_name_H-M   'P 1'
#
loop_
_entity.id
_entity.type
_entity.pdbx_description
1 polymer ?
#
loop_
_entity_poly.entity_id
_entity_poly.type
_entity_poly.pdbx_seq_one_letter_code
_entity_poly.pdbx_strand_id
1 'polypeptide(L)'
;RFPEKGSMNFDDLVYIPHIGEGWFKLINERKRISFYAQWDSEIFKSLWIWRPFGGGSSPPWFGTIYGAGIEIATSWPATGLSEQISNGSAFRLKPYGSVSTQLQFTIDQF
;
A
#
# COMPACT_ATOMS: atom_id res chain seq x y z
N ARG A 1 -16.60 2.78 0.11
CA ARG A 1 -17.15 1.45 -0.26
C ARG A 1 -16.57 1.08 -1.62
N PHE A 2 -15.99 -0.11 -1.77
CA PHE A 2 -15.51 -0.56 -3.08
C PHE A 2 -16.70 -0.84 -4.02
N PRO A 3 -16.60 -0.50 -5.31
CA PRO A 3 -17.65 -0.79 -6.30
C PRO A 3 -17.83 -2.29 -6.48
N GLU A 4 -19.00 -2.70 -6.96
CA GLU A 4 -19.36 -4.11 -7.05
C GLU A 4 -18.54 -4.83 -8.12
N LYS A 5 -18.26 -6.12 -7.89
CA LYS A 5 -17.53 -6.93 -8.87
C LYS A 5 -18.31 -6.96 -10.18
N GLY A 6 -17.66 -6.54 -11.28
CA GLY A 6 -18.25 -6.49 -12.61
C GLY A 6 -19.04 -5.22 -12.93
N SER A 7 -19.13 -4.24 -12.01
CA SER A 7 -19.84 -2.99 -12.29
C SER A 7 -19.00 -1.97 -13.08
N MET A 8 -17.67 -2.06 -13.00
CA MET A 8 -16.72 -1.20 -13.72
C MET A 8 -15.32 -1.82 -13.66
N ASN A 9 -14.51 -1.62 -14.70
CA ASN A 9 -13.09 -2.00 -14.69
C ASN A 9 -12.25 -0.78 -14.32
N PHE A 10 -11.46 -0.89 -13.27
CA PHE A 10 -10.47 0.12 -12.93
C PHE A 10 -9.22 -0.49 -12.31
N ASP A 11 -8.15 0.25 -12.49
CA ASP A 11 -6.80 -0.06 -12.03
C ASP A 11 -6.17 1.27 -11.63
N ASP A 12 -6.33 1.64 -10.36
CA ASP A 12 -5.77 2.87 -9.83
C ASP A 12 -4.76 2.59 -8.72
N LEU A 13 -3.77 3.47 -8.66
CA LEU A 13 -2.72 3.48 -7.67
C LEU A 13 -2.71 4.86 -7.02
N VAL A 14 -3.10 4.91 -5.76
CA VAL A 14 -3.17 6.15 -4.97
C VAL A 14 -1.99 6.22 -4.03
N TYR A 15 -1.30 7.35 -4.01
CA TYR A 15 -0.22 7.61 -3.07
C TYR A 15 -0.70 8.50 -1.93
N ILE A 16 -0.41 8.10 -0.70
CA ILE A 16 -0.55 8.95 0.48
C ILE A 16 0.87 9.30 0.93
N PRO A 17 1.41 10.44 0.51
CA PRO A 17 2.74 10.87 0.92
C PRO A 17 2.70 11.46 2.33
N HIS A 18 3.81 11.32 3.07
CA HIS A 18 4.02 11.96 4.38
C HIS A 18 2.98 11.58 5.44
N ILE A 19 2.80 10.28 5.68
CA ILE A 19 1.95 9.81 6.77
C ILE A 19 2.51 10.27 8.12
N GLY A 20 1.64 10.73 9.02
CA GLY A 20 2.03 11.15 10.37
C GLY A 20 2.24 9.99 11.34
N GLU A 21 1.46 8.92 11.18
CA GLU A 21 1.52 7.73 12.03
C GLU A 21 1.54 6.46 11.17
N GLY A 22 2.36 5.49 11.57
CA GLY A 22 2.58 4.25 10.83
C GLY A 22 1.59 3.17 11.22
N TRP A 23 0.29 3.37 10.97
CA TRP A 23 -0.69 2.30 11.16
C TRP A 23 -1.89 2.42 10.21
N PHE A 24 -2.57 1.30 9.98
CA PHE A 24 -3.91 1.29 9.40
C PHE A 24 -4.74 0.12 9.95
N LYS A 25 -6.07 0.26 9.89
CA LYS A 25 -7.02 -0.82 10.21
C LYS A 25 -7.96 -1.07 9.04
N LEU A 26 -8.06 -2.30 8.60
CA LEU A 26 -9.04 -2.79 7.65
C LEU A 26 -10.13 -3.57 8.39
N ILE A 27 -11.38 -3.30 8.06
CA ILE A 27 -12.54 -3.94 8.69
C ILE A 27 -13.40 -4.58 7.60
N ASN A 28 -13.69 -5.86 7.76
CA ASN A 28 -14.70 -6.57 6.99
C ASN A 28 -15.90 -6.87 7.90
N GLU A 29 -16.89 -5.97 7.90
CA GLU A 29 -18.08 -6.10 8.75
C GLU A 29 -18.89 -7.36 8.47
N ARG A 30 -18.99 -7.77 7.19
CA ARG A 30 -19.72 -8.99 6.81
C ARG A 30 -19.10 -10.25 7.41
N LYS A 31 -17.77 -10.32 7.44
CA LYS A 31 -17.03 -11.44 8.03
C LYS A 31 -16.74 -11.25 9.51
N ARG A 32 -17.01 -10.06 10.05
CA ARG A 32 -16.64 -9.62 11.40
C ARG A 32 -15.16 -9.86 11.73
N ILE A 33 -14.30 -9.50 10.79
CA ILE A 33 -12.83 -9.60 10.92
C ILE A 33 -12.22 -8.23 10.74
N SER A 34 -11.24 -7.88 11.56
CA SER A 34 -10.36 -6.74 11.33
C SER A 34 -8.91 -7.14 11.20
N PHE A 35 -8.19 -6.45 10.32
CA PHE A 35 -6.75 -6.54 10.16
C PHE A 35 -6.15 -5.20 10.54
N TYR A 36 -5.19 -5.21 11.45
CA TYR A 36 -4.44 -4.04 11.90
C TYR A 36 -2.98 -4.19 11.50
N ALA A 37 -2.40 -3.14 10.94
CA ALA A 37 -0.98 -3.05 10.62
C ALA A 37 -0.38 -1.85 11.33
N GLN A 38 0.82 -2.02 11.87
CA GLN A 38 1.61 -0.95 12.47
C GLN A 38 3.09 -1.11 12.09
N TRP A 39 3.77 0.02 11.90
CA TRP A 39 5.17 0.10 11.48
C TRP A 39 5.80 1.42 11.94
N ASP A 40 7.10 1.54 11.72
CA ASP A 40 7.85 2.79 11.94
C ASP A 40 7.63 3.78 10.78
N SER A 41 6.82 4.82 11.02
CA SER A 41 6.54 5.88 10.03
C SER A 41 7.73 6.80 9.75
N GLU A 42 8.80 6.77 10.55
CA GLU A 42 10.03 7.49 10.21
C GLU A 42 10.81 6.81 9.08
N ILE A 43 10.60 5.51 8.89
CA ILE A 43 11.20 4.73 7.81
C ILE A 43 10.22 4.66 6.62
N PHE A 44 8.99 4.21 6.85
CA PHE A 44 7.97 4.09 5.81
C PHE A 44 7.02 5.28 5.85
N LYS A 45 7.43 6.37 5.21
CA LYS A 45 6.73 7.66 5.22
C LYS A 45 5.55 7.75 4.24
N SER A 46 5.26 6.68 3.49
CA SER A 46 4.22 6.70 2.45
C SER A 46 3.40 5.41 2.42
N LEU A 47 2.15 5.52 1.97
CA LEU A 47 1.31 4.37 1.62
C LEU A 47 0.97 4.40 0.14
N TRP A 48 1.01 3.25 -0.51
CA TRP A 48 0.42 3.08 -1.84
C TRP A 48 -0.82 2.20 -1.73
N ILE A 49 -1.91 2.65 -2.32
CA ILE A 49 -3.17 1.91 -2.32
C ILE A 49 -3.46 1.53 -3.77
N TRP A 50 -3.23 0.26 -4.10
CA TRP A 50 -3.52 -0.30 -5.40
C TRP A 50 -4.89 -0.96 -5.39
N ARG A 51 -5.79 -0.59 -6.31
CA ARG A 51 -7.17 -1.10 -6.35
C ARG A 51 -7.56 -1.60 -7.73
N PRO A 52 -7.10 -2.80 -8.11
CA PRO A 52 -7.51 -3.44 -9.35
C PRO A 52 -8.83 -4.21 -9.15
N PHE A 53 -9.98 -3.56 -9.40
CA PHE A 53 -11.28 -4.25 -9.42
C PHE A 53 -11.77 -4.38 -10.86
N GLY A 54 -11.58 -5.55 -11.45
CA GLY A 54 -11.78 -5.79 -12.88
C GLY A 54 -10.68 -5.18 -13.77
N GLY A 55 -9.68 -4.53 -13.19
CA GLY A 55 -8.49 -4.00 -13.85
C GLY A 55 -7.42 -5.05 -14.16
N GLY A 56 -6.18 -4.61 -14.41
CA GLY A 56 -5.07 -5.52 -14.72
C GLY A 56 -5.32 -6.34 -15.98
N SER A 57 -5.47 -5.70 -17.14
CA SER A 57 -5.75 -6.41 -18.41
C SER A 57 -4.62 -7.36 -18.85
N SER A 58 -3.41 -7.12 -18.37
CA SER A 58 -2.21 -7.92 -18.67
C SER A 58 -2.06 -9.11 -17.70
N PRO A 59 -1.21 -10.10 -18.03
CA PRO A 59 -0.84 -11.15 -17.09
C PRO A 59 -0.34 -10.56 -15.75
N PRO A 60 -0.60 -11.21 -14.60
CA PRO A 60 -1.33 -12.47 -14.44
C PRO A 60 -2.86 -12.32 -14.28
N TRP A 61 -3.39 -11.10 -14.38
CA TRP A 61 -4.75 -10.79 -13.91
C TRP A 61 -5.82 -10.90 -14.98
N PHE A 62 -5.49 -10.59 -16.25
CA PHE A 62 -6.39 -10.71 -17.41
C PHE A 62 -7.77 -10.06 -17.21
N GLY A 63 -7.86 -8.94 -16.47
CA GLY A 63 -9.13 -8.25 -16.20
C GLY A 63 -10.01 -8.91 -15.12
N THR A 64 -9.51 -9.91 -14.39
CA THR A 64 -10.33 -10.71 -13.47
C THR A 64 -10.07 -10.47 -11.99
N ILE A 65 -8.99 -9.75 -11.67
CA ILE A 65 -8.63 -9.42 -10.29
C ILE A 65 -9.72 -8.57 -9.63
N TYR A 66 -10.02 -8.91 -8.39
CA TYR A 66 -10.88 -8.10 -7.52
C TYR A 66 -10.23 -8.09 -6.14
N GLY A 67 -9.32 -7.14 -5.95
CA GLY A 67 -8.52 -7.03 -4.73
C GLY A 67 -7.98 -5.62 -4.56
N ALA A 68 -7.55 -5.31 -3.34
CA ALA A 68 -6.84 -4.07 -3.04
C ALA A 68 -5.56 -4.40 -2.27
N GLY A 69 -4.48 -3.73 -2.60
CA GLY A 69 -3.23 -3.71 -1.86
C GLY A 69 -3.11 -2.41 -1.08
N ILE A 70 -2.67 -2.50 0.18
CA ILE A 70 -2.12 -1.36 0.92
C ILE A 70 -0.65 -1.67 1.14
N GLU A 71 0.21 -0.89 0.51
CA GLU A 71 1.64 -1.09 0.46
C GLU A 71 2.33 -0.05 1.33
N ILE A 72 3.03 -0.53 2.36
CA ILE A 72 3.82 0.30 3.27
C ILE A 72 5.15 0.59 2.57
N ALA A 73 5.37 1.85 2.20
CA ALA A 73 6.46 2.26 1.32
C ALA A 73 7.34 3.34 1.93
N THR A 74 8.63 3.28 1.61
CA THR A 74 9.61 4.30 2.04
C THR A 74 9.57 5.55 1.16
N SER A 75 9.04 5.47 -0.06
CA SER A 75 9.05 6.52 -1.08
C SER A 75 7.83 6.47 -2.01
N TRP A 76 7.70 7.44 -2.93
CA TRP A 76 6.62 7.53 -3.92
C TRP A 76 7.04 8.44 -5.10
N PRO A 77 6.49 8.34 -6.32
CA PRO A 77 5.50 7.38 -6.80
C PRO A 77 6.14 6.08 -7.31
N ALA A 78 5.33 5.16 -7.82
CA ALA A 78 5.73 3.87 -8.39
C ALA A 78 6.27 3.98 -9.82
N THR A 79 7.10 4.99 -10.09
CA THR A 79 7.69 5.26 -11.41
C THR A 79 9.19 4.95 -11.46
N GLY A 80 9.77 4.53 -10.34
CA GLY A 80 11.16 4.10 -10.22
C GLY A 80 12.05 5.03 -9.39
N LEU A 81 13.21 4.53 -9.00
CA LEU A 81 14.11 5.20 -8.06
C LEU A 81 14.59 6.57 -8.54
N SER A 82 14.89 6.73 -9.83
CA SER A 82 15.38 8.01 -10.37
C SER A 82 14.40 9.15 -10.16
N GLU A 83 13.10 8.91 -10.35
CA GLU A 83 12.07 9.92 -10.12
C GLU A 83 11.86 10.17 -8.63
N GLN A 84 11.91 9.13 -7.80
CA GLN A 84 11.84 9.25 -6.34
C GLN A 84 13.03 10.05 -5.76
N ILE A 85 14.21 9.97 -6.38
CA ILE A 85 15.35 10.81 -6.02
C ILE A 85 15.08 12.26 -6.42
N SER A 86 14.61 12.47 -7.65
CA SER A 86 14.30 13.81 -8.20
C SER A 86 13.24 14.54 -7.38
N ASN A 87 12.19 13.83 -6.96
CA ASN A 87 11.09 14.40 -6.18
C ASN A 87 11.36 14.45 -4.66
N GLY A 88 12.51 13.92 -4.20
CA GLY A 88 12.93 13.98 -2.80
C GLY A 88 12.30 12.95 -1.87
N SER A 89 11.52 11.99 -2.37
CA SER A 89 10.89 10.95 -1.55
C SER A 89 11.80 9.74 -1.27
N ALA A 90 12.85 9.54 -2.06
CA ALA A 90 13.72 8.38 -1.94
C ALA A 90 14.37 8.29 -0.55
N PHE A 91 14.16 7.16 0.14
CA PHE A 91 14.83 6.87 1.40
C PHE A 91 16.33 6.65 1.17
N ARG A 92 17.17 7.28 2.00
CA ARG A 92 18.62 7.25 1.83
C ARG A 92 19.28 6.53 2.98
N LEU A 93 20.05 5.49 2.66
CA LEU A 93 21.04 4.92 3.56
C LEU A 93 22.37 5.63 3.38
N LYS A 94 23.06 5.89 4.48
CA LYS A 94 24.44 6.41 4.45
C LYS A 94 25.40 5.30 3.99
N PRO A 95 26.60 5.63 3.48
CA PRO A 95 27.65 4.65 3.25
C PRO A 95 27.88 3.80 4.50
N TYR A 96 27.94 2.47 4.34
CA TYR A 96 28.03 1.49 5.44
C TYR A 96 26.86 1.53 6.45
N GLY A 97 25.77 2.23 6.13
CA GLY A 97 24.59 2.35 6.97
C GLY A 97 23.71 1.11 6.91
N SER A 98 23.05 0.82 8.02
CA SER A 98 22.01 -0.19 8.13
C SER A 98 20.76 0.42 8.77
N VAL A 99 19.61 -0.13 8.43
CA VAL A 99 18.32 0.20 9.05
C VAL A 99 17.63 -1.11 9.37
N SER A 100 17.13 -1.22 10.60
CA SER A 100 16.31 -2.32 11.08
C SER A 100 14.98 -1.76 11.55
N THR A 101 13.89 -2.45 11.23
CA THR A 101 12.54 -2.04 11.57
C THR A 101 11.67 -3.27 11.74
N GLN A 102 10.46 -3.08 12.23
CA GLN A 102 9.47 -4.13 12.41
C GLN A 102 8.14 -3.68 11.85
N LEU A 103 7.44 -4.61 11.20
CA LEU A 103 6.03 -4.47 10.89
C LEU A 103 5.29 -5.47 11.78
N GLN A 104 4.24 -4.99 12.42
CA GLN A 104 3.35 -5.83 13.21
C GLN A 104 1.99 -5.89 12.53
N PHE A 105 1.46 -7.10 12.44
CA PHE A 105 0.13 -7.36 11.90
C PHE A 105 -0.69 -8.13 12.93
N THR A 106 -1.91 -7.68 13.17
CA THR A 106 -2.87 -8.33 14.07
C THR A 106 -4.17 -8.58 13.32
N ILE A 107 -4.74 -9.78 13.48
CA ILE A 107 -6.05 -10.15 12.94
C ILE A 107 -6.95 -10.47 14.13
N ASP A 108 -8.05 -9.74 14.22
CA ASP A 108 -9.05 -9.91 15.27
C ASP A 108 -10.40 -10.26 14.67
N GLN A 109 -11.12 -11.15 15.34
CA GLN A 109 -12.54 -11.39 15.08
C GLN A 109 -13.36 -10.61 16.12
N PHE A 110 -14.41 -9.92 15.69
CA PHE A 110 -15.24 -9.07 16.55
C PHE A 110 -16.73 -9.36 16.44
#